data_AF-A0A8T4YJR3-F1
#
_entry.id   AF-A0A8T4YJR3-F1
#
_cell.length_a   1.000
_cell.length_b   1.000
_cell.length_c   1.000
_cell.angle_alpha   90.00
_cell.angle_beta   90.00
_cell.angle_gamma   90.00
#
_symmetry.space_group_name_H-M   'P 1'
#
loop_
_entity.id
_entity.type
_entity.pdbx_description
1 polymer ?
#
loop_
_entity_poly.entity_id
_entity_poly.type
_entity_poly.pdbx_seq_one_letter_code
_entity_poly.pdbx_strand_id
1 'polypeptide(L)'
;MNKSFDEVFPLAEKWIYLDNAAQGAPPRSTLRIMEEYVKDRCSWLSGEEDWSDYMGKWSSKVENSKNLFAKIIGAKDDEIAFIPNTTTGINTVFSMLPIKPGQSIVITSISYPMGAAVSLKQIERGAEVKFLKSKKGEIPIEEFEKNIDDKTSAVLVDQAGWHNGYLHDLEAISNLAHEHGAYLIVDGVQSAGAYPHDVHRDGVDFLAVSTYKWLLGGPYSQSVGYLYIDQELVDKFQPAYIGNQTIVDEQLQANIYDKFDL
;
A
#
# COMPACT_ATOMS: atom_id res chain seq x y z
N MET A 1 -16.25 21.27 -21.42
CA MET A 1 -17.55 21.00 -20.76
C MET A 1 -17.28 20.04 -19.63
N ASN A 2 -17.71 20.36 -18.41
CA ASN A 2 -17.65 19.41 -17.30
C ASN A 2 -18.66 18.30 -17.57
N LYS A 3 -18.19 17.05 -17.59
CA LYS A 3 -19.05 15.88 -17.70
C LYS A 3 -19.98 15.81 -16.49
N SER A 4 -21.21 15.32 -16.66
CA SER A 4 -22.09 15.06 -15.52
C SER A 4 -21.51 13.92 -14.65
N PHE A 5 -21.92 13.84 -13.38
CA PHE A 5 -21.43 12.79 -12.48
C PHE A 5 -21.72 11.39 -13.03
N ASP A 6 -22.91 11.19 -13.59
CA ASP A 6 -23.35 9.90 -14.16
C ASP A 6 -22.60 9.57 -15.48
N GLU A 7 -22.18 10.59 -16.24
CA GLU A 7 -21.28 10.42 -17.39
C GLU A 7 -19.89 9.93 -16.97
N VAL A 8 -19.45 10.24 -15.74
CA VAL A 8 -18.18 9.77 -15.20
C VAL A 8 -18.34 8.39 -14.55
N PHE A 9 -19.42 8.16 -13.82
CA PHE A 9 -19.68 6.96 -13.03
C PHE A 9 -20.93 6.21 -13.52
N PRO A 10 -20.78 5.10 -14.28
CA PRO A 10 -21.92 4.37 -14.84
C PRO A 10 -22.91 3.84 -13.80
N LEU A 11 -22.44 3.53 -12.59
CA LEU A 11 -23.29 3.06 -11.49
C LEU A 11 -24.33 4.13 -11.08
N ALA A 12 -23.97 5.41 -11.17
CA ALA A 12 -24.80 6.52 -10.76
C ALA A 12 -25.98 6.79 -11.71
N GLU A 13 -25.94 6.26 -12.94
CA GLU A 13 -27.07 6.33 -13.89
C GLU A 13 -28.35 5.67 -13.37
N LYS A 14 -28.21 4.69 -12.46
CA LYS A 14 -29.33 3.90 -11.95
C LYS A 14 -29.39 3.82 -10.44
N TRP A 15 -28.27 4.00 -9.75
CA TRP A 15 -28.15 3.68 -8.33
C TRP A 15 -27.47 4.78 -7.54
N ILE A 16 -27.94 4.98 -6.31
CA ILE A 16 -27.20 5.72 -5.29
C ILE A 16 -26.25 4.72 -4.62
N TYR A 17 -24.97 4.74 -5.02
CA TYR A 17 -23.96 3.80 -4.53
C TYR A 17 -23.25 4.35 -3.29
N LEU A 18 -23.40 3.68 -2.14
CA LEU A 18 -22.89 4.13 -0.84
C LEU A 18 -21.89 3.15 -0.20
N ASP A 19 -21.20 2.34 -1.01
CA ASP A 19 -20.35 1.24 -0.52
C ASP A 19 -18.90 1.30 -1.04
N ASN A 20 -18.40 2.50 -1.35
CA ASN A 20 -17.01 2.72 -1.80
C ASN A 20 -15.95 2.23 -0.79
N ALA A 21 -16.30 2.22 0.50
CA ALA A 21 -15.45 1.71 1.58
C ALA A 21 -15.22 0.19 1.51
N ALA A 22 -16.09 -0.55 0.81
CA ALA A 22 -15.88 -1.95 0.47
C ALA A 22 -15.26 -2.08 -0.93
N GLN A 23 -15.84 -1.41 -1.93
CA GLN A 23 -15.41 -1.44 -3.32
C GLN A 23 -15.74 -0.10 -4.01
N GLY A 24 -14.74 0.60 -4.51
CA GLY A 24 -14.93 1.85 -5.23
C GLY A 24 -15.71 1.66 -6.53
N ALA A 25 -16.63 2.59 -6.81
CA ALA A 25 -17.32 2.67 -8.09
C ALA A 25 -16.34 3.12 -9.19
N PRO A 26 -15.93 2.24 -10.12
CA PRO A 26 -14.94 2.61 -11.11
C PRO A 26 -15.50 3.65 -12.10
N PRO A 27 -14.79 4.74 -12.38
CA PRO A 27 -15.20 5.68 -13.42
C PRO A 27 -15.06 5.03 -14.81
N ARG A 28 -15.76 5.57 -15.80
CA ARG A 28 -15.67 5.12 -17.21
C ARG A 28 -14.24 5.08 -17.74
N SER A 29 -13.37 5.98 -17.28
CA SER A 29 -11.95 5.98 -17.65
C SER A 29 -11.23 4.72 -17.18
N THR A 30 -11.47 4.26 -15.95
CA THR A 30 -10.91 3.01 -15.42
C THR A 30 -11.43 1.81 -16.20
N LEU A 31 -12.75 1.74 -16.44
CA LEU A 31 -13.34 0.64 -17.21
C LEU A 31 -12.77 0.57 -18.63
N ARG A 32 -12.63 1.72 -19.30
CA ARG A 32 -12.11 1.80 -20.66
C ARG A 32 -10.64 1.37 -20.74
N ILE A 33 -9.77 1.85 -19.82
CA ILE A 33 -8.34 1.49 -19.89
C ILE A 33 -8.12 -0.01 -19.62
N MET A 34 -8.93 -0.62 -18.76
CA MET A 34 -8.89 -2.07 -18.52
C MET A 34 -9.29 -2.85 -19.78
N GLU A 35 -10.36 -2.42 -20.46
CA GLU A 35 -10.79 -3.04 -21.72
C GLU A 35 -9.74 -2.89 -22.83
N GLU A 36 -9.17 -1.70 -22.99
CA GLU A 36 -8.08 -1.42 -23.93
C GLU A 36 -6.87 -2.30 -23.64
N TYR A 37 -6.44 -2.41 -22.37
CA TYR A 37 -5.29 -3.23 -21.99
C TYR A 37 -5.48 -4.71 -22.35
N VAL A 38 -6.65 -5.26 -22.05
CA VAL A 38 -6.95 -6.67 -22.37
C VAL A 38 -7.01 -6.89 -23.89
N LYS A 39 -7.61 -5.97 -24.65
CA LYS A 39 -7.67 -6.06 -26.12
C LYS A 39 -6.28 -6.03 -26.74
N ASP A 40 -5.45 -5.06 -26.36
CA ASP A 40 -4.08 -4.95 -26.86
C ASP A 40 -3.25 -6.18 -26.47
N ARG A 41 -3.42 -6.68 -25.24
CA ARG A 41 -2.76 -7.92 -24.80
C ARG A 41 -3.10 -9.11 -25.70
N CYS A 42 -4.37 -9.25 -26.10
CA CYS A 42 -4.78 -10.30 -27.03
C CYS A 42 -4.19 -10.12 -28.42
N SER A 43 -4.12 -8.87 -28.92
CA SER A 43 -3.49 -8.53 -30.21
C SER A 43 -2.01 -8.93 -30.23
N TRP A 44 -1.29 -8.65 -29.15
CA TRP A 44 0.09 -9.12 -29.00
C TRP A 44 0.18 -10.65 -28.97
N LEU A 45 -0.66 -11.32 -28.16
CA LEU A 45 -0.64 -12.78 -28.05
C LEU A 45 -1.03 -13.50 -29.35
N SER A 46 -1.86 -12.89 -30.20
CA SER A 46 -2.21 -13.43 -31.52
C SER A 46 -1.17 -13.13 -32.59
N GLY A 47 -0.18 -12.28 -32.31
CA GLY A 47 0.84 -11.83 -33.26
C GLY A 47 0.36 -10.72 -34.21
N GLU A 48 -0.79 -10.10 -33.94
CA GLU A 48 -1.29 -8.94 -34.68
C GLU A 48 -0.55 -7.64 -34.31
N GLU A 49 -0.01 -7.56 -33.09
CA GLU A 49 0.82 -6.46 -32.60
C GLU A 49 2.20 -6.97 -32.16
N ASP A 50 3.25 -6.26 -32.54
CA ASP A 50 4.62 -6.59 -32.12
C ASP A 50 4.84 -6.29 -30.64
N TRP A 51 5.69 -7.09 -29.99
CA TRP A 51 6.02 -6.94 -28.56
C TRP A 51 6.57 -5.54 -28.22
N SER A 52 7.40 -4.95 -29.09
CA SER A 52 7.96 -3.62 -28.88
C SER A 52 6.90 -2.54 -28.83
N ASP A 53 5.88 -2.65 -29.67
CA ASP A 53 4.80 -1.68 -29.79
C ASP A 53 3.86 -1.79 -28.58
N TYR A 54 3.47 -3.02 -28.22
CA TYR A 54 2.71 -3.30 -27.02
C TYR A 54 3.42 -2.77 -25.76
N MET A 55 4.70 -3.08 -25.60
CA MET A 55 5.48 -2.62 -24.43
C MET A 55 5.67 -1.10 -24.43
N GLY A 56 5.97 -0.49 -25.59
CA GLY A 56 6.11 0.96 -25.71
C GLY A 56 4.82 1.69 -25.29
N LYS A 57 3.66 1.14 -25.64
CA LYS A 57 2.34 1.69 -25.29
C LYS A 57 2.01 1.58 -23.81
N TRP A 58 2.39 0.49 -23.15
CA TRP A 58 1.92 0.17 -21.80
C TRP A 58 2.93 0.39 -20.69
N SER A 59 4.24 0.16 -20.90
CA SER A 59 5.26 0.31 -19.85
C SER A 59 5.32 1.74 -19.30
N SER A 60 5.24 2.74 -20.17
CA SER A 60 5.22 4.15 -19.76
C SER A 60 3.98 4.52 -18.94
N LYS A 61 2.82 3.93 -19.25
CA LYS A 61 1.57 4.15 -18.50
C LYS A 61 1.63 3.51 -17.11
N VAL A 62 2.21 2.31 -17.01
CA VAL A 62 2.43 1.62 -15.74
C VAL A 62 3.41 2.42 -14.89
N GLU A 63 4.53 2.87 -15.44
CA GLU A 63 5.49 3.68 -14.69
C GLU A 63 4.85 4.98 -14.20
N ASN A 64 4.17 5.69 -15.09
CA ASN A 64 3.47 6.93 -14.75
C ASN A 64 2.37 6.73 -13.69
N SER A 65 1.82 5.51 -13.49
CA SER A 65 0.82 5.28 -12.46
C SER A 65 1.41 5.37 -11.05
N LYS A 66 2.69 4.98 -10.87
CA LYS A 66 3.43 5.22 -9.62
C LYS A 66 3.60 6.71 -9.38
N ASN A 67 4.00 7.48 -10.40
CA ASN A 67 4.22 8.93 -10.27
C ASN A 67 2.93 9.68 -9.95
N LEU A 68 1.80 9.21 -10.51
CA LEU A 68 0.48 9.75 -10.15
C LEU A 68 0.10 9.42 -8.70
N PHE A 69 0.40 8.20 -8.24
CA PHE A 69 0.16 7.83 -6.85
C PHE A 69 1.07 8.59 -5.88
N ALA A 70 2.36 8.74 -6.19
CA ALA A 70 3.31 9.53 -5.42
C ALA A 70 2.77 10.94 -5.15
N LYS A 71 2.25 11.60 -6.18
CA LYS A 71 1.59 12.92 -6.06
C LYS A 71 0.35 12.92 -5.18
N ILE A 72 -0.43 11.83 -5.14
CA ILE A 72 -1.62 11.72 -4.29
C ILE A 72 -1.23 11.72 -2.81
N ILE A 73 -0.07 11.16 -2.47
CA ILE A 73 0.39 11.00 -1.09
C ILE A 73 1.52 11.94 -0.69
N GLY A 74 2.00 12.81 -1.58
CA GLY A 74 3.12 13.71 -1.32
C GLY A 74 4.51 13.05 -1.35
N ALA A 75 4.65 11.87 -1.98
CA ALA A 75 5.92 11.15 -2.12
C ALA A 75 6.68 11.50 -3.41
N LYS A 76 7.90 11.00 -3.55
CA LYS A 76 8.67 10.94 -4.79
C LYS A 76 8.37 9.66 -5.57
N ASP A 77 8.71 9.69 -6.86
CA ASP A 77 8.40 8.59 -7.79
C ASP A 77 9.19 7.30 -7.48
N ASP A 78 10.41 7.42 -6.94
CA ASP A 78 11.32 6.33 -6.56
C ASP A 78 11.00 5.68 -5.21
N GLU A 79 10.07 6.26 -4.44
CA GLU A 79 9.62 5.74 -3.14
C GLU A 79 8.42 4.77 -3.27
N ILE A 80 7.92 4.53 -4.50
CA ILE A 80 6.69 3.75 -4.74
C ILE A 80 7.00 2.40 -5.40
N ALA A 81 6.50 1.33 -4.78
CA ALA A 81 6.49 -0.02 -5.32
C ALA A 81 5.06 -0.53 -5.59
N PHE A 82 4.93 -1.45 -6.55
CA PHE A 82 3.68 -2.19 -6.75
C PHE A 82 3.57 -3.35 -5.79
N ILE A 83 2.37 -3.57 -5.26
CA ILE A 83 2.03 -4.73 -4.42
C ILE A 83 0.70 -5.34 -4.89
N PRO A 84 0.40 -6.62 -4.61
CA PRO A 84 -0.89 -7.20 -4.95
C PRO A 84 -2.06 -6.54 -4.20
N ASN A 85 -1.88 -6.21 -2.93
CA ASN A 85 -2.87 -5.57 -2.07
C ASN A 85 -2.20 -5.04 -0.78
N THR A 86 -2.93 -4.24 -0.02
CA THR A 86 -2.50 -3.61 1.25
C THR A 86 -1.92 -4.63 2.21
N THR A 87 -2.62 -5.76 2.44
CA THR A 87 -2.16 -6.82 3.35
C THR A 87 -0.81 -7.37 2.94
N THR A 88 -0.58 -7.61 1.64
CA THR A 88 0.73 -8.04 1.13
C THR A 88 1.80 -6.96 1.35
N GLY A 89 1.47 -5.68 1.17
CA GLY A 89 2.37 -4.57 1.47
C GLY A 89 2.79 -4.55 2.94
N ILE A 90 1.83 -4.64 3.86
CA ILE A 90 2.10 -4.66 5.31
C ILE A 90 2.94 -5.90 5.70
N ASN A 91 2.66 -7.08 5.12
CA ASN A 91 3.50 -8.26 5.33
C ASN A 91 4.93 -8.05 4.82
N THR A 92 5.08 -7.38 3.66
CA THR A 92 6.39 -7.07 3.08
C THR A 92 7.19 -6.19 4.03
N VAL A 93 6.58 -5.13 4.56
CA VAL A 93 7.20 -4.24 5.56
C VAL A 93 7.64 -5.02 6.80
N PHE A 94 6.74 -5.78 7.44
CA PHE A 94 7.11 -6.55 8.61
C PHE A 94 8.21 -7.57 8.34
N SER A 95 8.26 -8.15 7.15
CA SER A 95 9.32 -9.10 6.77
C SER A 95 10.69 -8.44 6.62
N MET A 96 10.74 -7.15 6.27
CA MET A 96 11.97 -6.36 6.17
C MET A 96 12.42 -5.79 7.53
N LEU A 97 11.48 -5.51 8.43
CA LEU A 97 11.80 -4.89 9.71
C LEU A 97 12.61 -5.83 10.64
N PRO A 98 13.71 -5.35 11.26
CA PRO A 98 14.61 -6.14 12.09
C PRO A 98 14.09 -6.28 13.53
N ILE A 99 12.83 -6.72 13.66
CA ILE A 99 12.16 -6.90 14.95
C ILE A 99 12.86 -7.99 15.75
N LYS A 100 13.34 -7.64 16.94
CA LYS A 100 14.03 -8.55 17.86
C LYS A 100 13.05 -9.13 18.89
N PRO A 101 13.30 -10.35 19.40
CA PRO A 101 12.52 -10.90 20.50
C PRO A 101 12.45 -9.95 21.70
N GLY A 102 11.25 -9.77 22.26
CA GLY A 102 10.98 -8.87 23.38
C GLY A 102 10.74 -7.41 22.99
N GLN A 103 10.85 -7.04 21.70
CA GLN A 103 10.36 -5.76 21.21
C GLN A 103 8.85 -5.77 20.99
N SER A 104 8.24 -4.60 21.05
CA SER A 104 6.79 -4.43 20.89
C SER A 104 6.39 -3.87 19.54
N ILE A 105 5.21 -4.27 19.06
CA ILE A 105 4.48 -3.67 17.95
C ILE A 105 3.21 -3.08 18.54
N VAL A 106 3.00 -1.79 18.34
CA VAL A 106 1.81 -1.07 18.82
C VAL A 106 0.78 -0.99 17.69
N ILE A 107 -0.43 -1.45 17.97
CA ILE A 107 -1.58 -1.33 17.07
C ILE A 107 -2.82 -0.89 17.83
N THR A 108 -3.90 -0.58 17.14
CA THR A 108 -5.13 -0.08 17.78
C THR A 108 -6.22 -1.15 17.85
N SER A 109 -7.13 -1.04 18.81
CA SER A 109 -8.29 -1.92 18.90
C SER A 109 -9.33 -1.71 17.79
N ILE A 110 -9.17 -0.64 16.99
CA ILE A 110 -10.04 -0.31 15.85
C ILE A 110 -9.43 -0.70 14.50
N SER A 111 -8.20 -1.25 14.52
CA SER A 111 -7.47 -1.69 13.33
C SER A 111 -8.29 -2.68 12.50
N TYR A 112 -8.12 -2.63 11.19
CA TYR A 112 -8.68 -3.63 10.29
C TYR A 112 -8.16 -5.03 10.66
N PRO A 113 -9.02 -6.08 10.65
CA PRO A 113 -8.62 -7.41 11.10
C PRO A 113 -7.37 -7.98 10.44
N MET A 114 -7.10 -7.63 9.17
CA MET A 114 -5.89 -8.09 8.49
C MET A 114 -4.62 -7.42 9.01
N GLY A 115 -4.62 -6.11 9.26
CA GLY A 115 -3.47 -5.43 9.89
C GLY A 115 -3.17 -6.00 11.28
N ALA A 116 -4.23 -6.26 12.06
CA ALA A 116 -4.11 -6.92 13.36
C ALA A 116 -3.56 -8.35 13.24
N ALA A 117 -4.06 -9.16 12.30
CA ALA A 117 -3.59 -10.53 12.09
C ALA A 117 -2.11 -10.59 11.66
N VAL A 118 -1.68 -9.69 10.77
CA VAL A 118 -0.27 -9.60 10.34
C VAL A 118 0.64 -9.19 11.49
N SER A 119 0.18 -8.29 12.36
CA SER A 119 0.91 -7.90 13.57
C SER A 119 1.01 -9.05 14.56
N LEU A 120 -0.09 -9.76 14.82
CA LEU A 120 -0.13 -10.95 15.68
C LEU A 120 0.78 -12.08 15.19
N LYS A 121 0.96 -12.22 13.87
CA LYS A 121 1.90 -13.19 13.29
C LYS A 121 3.35 -12.94 13.75
N GLN A 122 3.71 -11.70 14.10
CA GLN A 122 5.06 -11.36 14.57
C GLN A 122 5.36 -11.91 15.97
N ILE A 123 4.35 -12.38 16.72
CA ILE A 123 4.56 -13.08 18.01
C ILE A 123 5.41 -14.34 17.81
N GLU A 124 5.29 -15.02 16.66
CA GLU A 124 6.13 -16.18 16.33
C GLU A 124 7.62 -15.82 16.16
N ARG A 125 7.92 -14.54 15.89
CA ARG A 125 9.29 -13.98 15.86
C ARG A 125 9.72 -13.44 17.23
N GLY A 126 8.90 -13.61 18.27
CA GLY A 126 9.17 -13.16 19.62
C GLY A 126 8.77 -11.71 19.93
N ALA A 127 8.01 -11.05 19.05
CA ALA A 127 7.47 -9.72 19.33
C ALA A 127 6.30 -9.76 20.33
N GLU A 128 6.14 -8.69 21.10
CA GLU A 128 4.91 -8.41 21.85
C GLU A 128 3.99 -7.53 20.99
N VAL A 129 2.68 -7.82 20.96
CA VAL A 129 1.72 -6.99 20.22
C VAL A 129 0.78 -6.29 21.21
N LYS A 130 0.88 -4.97 21.29
CA LYS A 130 0.10 -4.12 22.19
C LYS A 130 -1.09 -3.53 21.43
N PHE A 131 -2.31 -3.81 21.88
CA PHE A 131 -3.53 -3.20 21.34
C PHE A 131 -3.97 -2.01 22.19
N LEU A 132 -3.90 -0.81 21.61
CA LEU A 132 -4.40 0.43 22.23
C LEU A 132 -5.93 0.41 22.27
N LYS A 133 -6.50 0.68 23.45
CA LYS A 133 -7.95 0.63 23.63
C LYS A 133 -8.61 1.91 23.14
N SER A 134 -9.59 1.77 22.27
CA SER A 134 -10.40 2.90 21.85
C SER A 134 -11.26 3.46 22.99
N LYS A 135 -11.39 4.79 23.02
CA LYS A 135 -12.33 5.51 23.86
C LYS A 135 -13.41 6.10 22.95
N LYS A 136 -14.61 5.51 22.99
CA LYS A 136 -15.75 5.93 22.14
C LYS A 136 -15.45 5.92 20.63
N GLY A 137 -14.64 4.96 20.17
CA GLY A 137 -14.26 4.84 18.76
C GLY A 137 -13.01 5.62 18.36
N GLU A 138 -12.42 6.40 19.26
CA GLU A 138 -11.20 7.17 19.00
C GLU A 138 -10.00 6.53 19.71
N ILE A 139 -8.80 6.74 19.20
CA ILE A 139 -7.54 6.38 19.87
C ILE A 139 -6.79 7.69 20.21
N PRO A 140 -7.00 8.26 21.39
CA PRO A 140 -6.31 9.48 21.78
C PRO A 140 -4.79 9.28 21.82
N ILE A 141 -4.03 10.34 21.52
CA ILE A 141 -2.57 10.30 21.48
C ILE A 141 -1.96 9.82 22.81
N GLU A 142 -2.61 10.09 23.94
CA GLU A 142 -2.14 9.66 25.27
C GLU A 142 -2.17 8.14 25.45
N GLU A 143 -2.91 7.39 24.62
CA GLU A 143 -2.80 5.93 24.59
C GLU A 143 -1.54 5.47 23.86
N PHE A 144 -1.08 6.20 22.85
CA PHE A 144 0.21 5.94 22.20
C PHE A 144 1.36 6.27 23.14
N GLU A 145 1.35 7.44 23.79
CA GLU A 145 2.40 7.89 24.74
C GLU A 145 2.65 6.89 25.87
N LYS A 146 1.61 6.18 26.33
CA LYS A 146 1.73 5.18 27.41
C LYS A 146 2.31 3.85 26.95
N ASN A 147 2.31 3.56 25.66
CA ASN A 147 2.55 2.22 25.11
C ASN A 147 3.73 2.17 24.13
N ILE A 148 4.12 3.30 23.56
CA ILE A 148 5.36 3.47 22.80
C ILE A 148 6.49 3.75 23.79
N ASP A 149 7.57 2.99 23.67
CA ASP A 149 8.77 3.06 24.50
C ASP A 149 10.00 2.61 23.69
N ASP A 150 11.20 2.65 24.26
CA ASP A 150 12.45 2.26 23.58
C ASP A 150 12.51 0.77 23.14
N LYS A 151 11.52 -0.04 23.54
CA LYS A 151 11.38 -1.42 23.05
C LYS A 151 10.37 -1.51 21.91
N THR A 152 9.64 -0.45 21.58
CA THR A 152 8.75 -0.41 20.43
C THR A 152 9.58 -0.45 19.15
N SER A 153 9.27 -1.41 18.28
CA SER A 153 9.93 -1.55 16.98
C SER A 153 9.09 -0.95 15.86
N ALA A 154 7.76 -0.98 15.99
CA ALA A 154 6.85 -0.46 14.99
C ALA A 154 5.50 -0.07 15.59
N VAL A 155 4.85 0.89 14.96
CA VAL A 155 3.47 1.28 15.18
C VAL A 155 2.72 1.05 13.87
N LEU A 156 1.63 0.27 13.88
CA LEU A 156 0.74 0.11 12.72
C LEU A 156 -0.62 0.74 13.02
N VAL A 157 -1.04 1.67 12.16
CA VAL A 157 -2.35 2.32 12.23
C VAL A 157 -3.05 2.33 10.88
N ASP A 158 -4.38 2.22 10.89
CA ASP A 158 -5.20 2.55 9.72
C ASP A 158 -5.34 4.08 9.67
N GLN A 159 -4.97 4.74 8.56
CA GLN A 159 -5.10 6.20 8.54
C GLN A 159 -6.56 6.65 8.67
N ALA A 160 -7.49 5.87 8.15
CA ALA A 160 -8.91 6.01 8.42
C ALA A 160 -9.47 4.67 8.91
N GLY A 161 -10.10 4.66 10.08
CA GLY A 161 -10.72 3.48 10.66
C GLY A 161 -11.79 2.88 9.74
N TRP A 162 -11.68 1.59 9.44
CA TRP A 162 -12.51 0.95 8.41
C TRP A 162 -14.02 0.91 8.69
N HIS A 163 -14.43 1.00 9.96
CA HIS A 163 -15.82 0.88 10.40
C HIS A 163 -16.41 2.19 10.94
N ASN A 164 -15.58 3.16 11.30
CA ASN A 164 -16.01 4.42 11.92
C ASN A 164 -15.41 5.68 11.29
N GLY A 165 -14.48 5.55 10.34
CA GLY A 165 -13.83 6.67 9.65
C GLY A 165 -12.92 7.52 10.52
N TYR A 166 -12.54 7.07 11.72
CA TYR A 166 -11.65 7.83 12.60
C TYR A 166 -10.29 8.04 11.93
N LEU A 167 -9.85 9.31 11.86
CA LEU A 167 -8.57 9.68 11.28
C LEU A 167 -7.51 9.75 12.39
N HIS A 168 -6.42 9.01 12.20
CA HIS A 168 -5.27 9.12 13.11
C HIS A 168 -4.45 10.36 12.77
N ASP A 169 -3.90 10.99 13.80
CA ASP A 169 -2.91 12.07 13.65
C ASP A 169 -1.54 11.44 13.38
N LEU A 170 -1.22 11.25 12.09
CA LEU A 170 0.00 10.57 11.68
C LEU A 170 1.26 11.33 12.11
N GLU A 171 1.24 12.67 12.04
CA GLU A 171 2.38 13.50 12.45
C GLU A 171 2.65 13.37 13.96
N ALA A 172 1.62 13.39 14.79
CA ALA A 172 1.79 13.17 16.23
C ALA A 172 2.31 11.75 16.54
N ILE A 173 1.81 10.74 15.83
CA ILE A 173 2.20 9.34 16.05
C ILE A 173 3.62 9.07 15.54
N SER A 174 4.01 9.60 14.38
CA SER A 174 5.35 9.41 13.80
C SER A 174 6.40 10.06 14.68
N ASN A 175 6.20 11.31 15.10
CA ASN A 175 7.10 12.02 16.01
C ASN A 175 7.35 11.20 17.28
N LEU A 176 6.29 10.72 17.93
CA LEU A 176 6.40 9.89 19.13
C LEU A 176 7.08 8.53 18.85
N ALA A 177 6.79 7.88 17.73
CA ALA A 177 7.43 6.62 17.34
C ALA A 177 8.94 6.82 17.11
N HIS A 178 9.29 7.87 16.38
CA HIS A 178 10.67 8.21 16.01
C HIS A 178 11.51 8.62 17.22
N GLU A 179 10.93 9.30 18.22
CA GLU A 179 11.59 9.60 19.51
C GLU A 179 12.13 8.33 20.20
N HIS A 180 11.46 7.19 19.99
CA HIS A 180 11.83 5.89 20.53
C HIS A 180 12.50 4.96 19.50
N GLY A 181 12.78 5.45 18.29
CA GLY A 181 13.39 4.68 17.20
C GLY A 181 12.49 3.61 16.57
N ALA A 182 11.17 3.70 16.77
CA ALA A 182 10.17 2.85 16.15
C ALA A 182 9.75 3.40 14.78
N TYR A 183 9.30 2.52 13.88
CA TYR A 183 8.79 2.92 12.56
C TYR A 183 7.26 3.02 12.54
N LEU A 184 6.70 3.99 11.83
CA LEU A 184 5.28 4.15 11.54
C LEU A 184 4.90 3.45 10.23
N ILE A 185 4.02 2.45 10.33
CA ILE A 185 3.41 1.75 9.21
C ILE A 185 1.95 2.20 9.12
N VAL A 186 1.53 2.62 7.92
CA VAL A 186 0.18 3.13 7.67
C VAL A 186 -0.58 2.23 6.71
N ASP A 187 -1.75 1.73 7.14
CA ASP A 187 -2.77 1.23 6.22
C ASP A 187 -3.58 2.42 5.68
N GLY A 188 -3.30 2.80 4.43
CA GLY A 188 -3.95 3.94 3.79
C GLY A 188 -5.22 3.58 3.00
N VAL A 189 -5.69 2.33 3.04
CA VAL A 189 -6.68 1.83 2.05
C VAL A 189 -8.03 2.54 2.13
N GLN A 190 -8.38 3.11 3.29
CA GLN A 190 -9.62 3.86 3.51
C GLN A 190 -9.47 5.37 3.36
N SER A 191 -8.25 5.88 3.11
CA SER A 191 -7.97 7.32 3.08
C SER A 191 -7.33 7.77 1.77
N ALA A 192 -6.47 6.97 1.14
CA ALA A 192 -5.81 7.35 -0.11
C ALA A 192 -6.82 7.57 -1.25
N GLY A 193 -6.85 8.78 -1.79
CA GLY A 193 -7.83 9.22 -2.79
C GLY A 193 -9.11 9.85 -2.22
N ALA A 194 -9.35 9.76 -0.91
CA ALA A 194 -10.50 10.36 -0.22
C ALA A 194 -10.13 11.42 0.82
N TYR A 195 -8.91 11.36 1.36
CA TYR A 195 -8.34 12.28 2.34
C TYR A 195 -6.96 12.76 1.86
N PRO A 196 -6.60 14.04 2.07
CA PRO A 196 -5.27 14.53 1.71
C PRO A 196 -4.18 13.82 2.51
N HIS A 197 -3.14 13.37 1.82
CA HIS A 197 -1.96 12.74 2.42
C HIS A 197 -0.72 13.55 2.10
N ASP A 198 0.21 13.60 3.03
CA ASP A 198 1.57 14.10 2.82
C ASP A 198 2.52 13.26 3.68
N VAL A 199 3.01 12.17 3.10
CA VAL A 199 3.80 11.15 3.83
C VAL A 199 5.11 11.70 4.37
N HIS A 200 5.72 12.68 3.69
CA HIS A 200 6.94 13.33 4.17
C HIS A 200 6.63 14.29 5.32
N ARG A 201 5.58 15.11 5.22
CA ARG A 201 5.15 15.98 6.33
C ARG A 201 4.77 15.16 7.55
N ASP A 202 4.02 14.09 7.35
CA ASP A 202 3.46 13.28 8.42
C ASP A 202 4.47 12.29 9.01
N GLY A 203 5.73 12.24 8.51
CA GLY A 203 6.78 11.36 9.01
C GLY A 203 6.45 9.87 8.84
N VAL A 204 5.73 9.50 7.78
CA VAL A 204 5.35 8.11 7.53
C VAL A 204 6.56 7.36 6.99
N ASP A 205 6.91 6.22 7.60
CA ASP A 205 8.00 5.37 7.12
C ASP A 205 7.54 4.41 6.01
N PHE A 206 6.33 3.87 6.17
CA PHE A 206 5.74 2.92 5.23
C PHE A 206 4.24 3.17 5.07
N LEU A 207 3.72 3.13 3.85
CA LEU A 207 2.28 3.21 3.59
C LEU A 207 1.86 2.18 2.54
N ALA A 208 0.86 1.36 2.87
CA ALA A 208 0.33 0.35 1.96
C ALA A 208 -1.12 0.65 1.60
N VAL A 209 -1.45 0.59 0.31
CA VAL A 209 -2.78 0.94 -0.21
C VAL A 209 -3.17 0.00 -1.35
N SER A 210 -4.40 -0.52 -1.31
CA SER A 210 -5.01 -1.17 -2.46
C SER A 210 -5.83 -0.18 -3.26
N THR A 211 -5.87 -0.34 -4.58
CA THR A 211 -6.50 0.64 -5.47
C THR A 211 -8.02 0.48 -5.63
N TYR A 212 -8.60 -0.67 -5.26
CA TYR A 212 -10.01 -0.98 -5.51
C TYR A 212 -11.02 -0.21 -4.65
N LYS A 213 -10.59 0.60 -3.68
CA LYS A 213 -11.48 1.45 -2.86
C LYS A 213 -11.50 2.88 -3.37
N TRP A 214 -11.00 3.84 -2.59
CA TRP A 214 -11.08 5.27 -2.87
C TRP A 214 -10.18 5.76 -4.00
N LEU A 215 -9.22 4.94 -4.44
CA LEU A 215 -8.46 5.17 -5.69
C LEU A 215 -9.21 4.72 -6.94
N LEU A 216 -10.36 4.05 -6.80
CA LEU A 216 -11.27 3.69 -7.89
C LEU A 216 -10.60 2.88 -9.02
N GLY A 217 -9.62 2.05 -8.66
CA GLY A 217 -8.76 1.29 -9.57
C GLY A 217 -9.41 0.08 -10.24
N GLY A 218 -10.72 -0.12 -10.04
CA GLY A 218 -11.46 -1.25 -10.61
C GLY A 218 -11.78 -2.33 -9.58
N PRO A 219 -12.28 -3.49 -10.04
CA PRO A 219 -12.66 -4.61 -9.17
C PRO A 219 -11.49 -5.14 -8.36
N TYR A 220 -11.73 -5.54 -7.10
CA TYR A 220 -10.73 -6.13 -6.21
C TYR A 220 -9.77 -7.12 -6.89
N SER A 221 -10.29 -8.12 -7.60
CA SER A 221 -9.52 -9.20 -8.23
C SER A 221 -8.67 -8.76 -9.43
N GLN A 222 -8.87 -7.55 -9.93
CA GLN A 222 -8.17 -6.97 -11.09
C GLN A 222 -7.40 -5.71 -10.71
N SER A 223 -7.36 -5.37 -9.42
CA SER A 223 -6.70 -4.19 -8.90
C SER A 223 -5.32 -4.54 -8.34
N VAL A 224 -4.44 -3.55 -8.37
CA VAL A 224 -3.13 -3.60 -7.70
C VAL A 224 -3.17 -2.75 -6.43
N GLY A 225 -2.09 -2.76 -5.68
CA GLY A 225 -1.81 -1.79 -4.64
C GLY A 225 -0.46 -1.11 -4.85
N TYR A 226 -0.22 -0.11 -4.01
CA TYR A 226 1.03 0.63 -3.90
C TYR A 226 1.58 0.48 -2.49
N LEU A 227 2.90 0.34 -2.40
CA LEU A 227 3.67 0.45 -1.17
C LEU A 227 4.58 1.66 -1.31
N TYR A 228 4.42 2.63 -0.42
CA TYR A 228 5.38 3.69 -0.19
C TYR A 228 6.39 3.24 0.87
N ILE A 229 7.66 3.54 0.63
CA ILE A 229 8.77 3.37 1.57
C ILE A 229 9.56 4.67 1.55
N ASP A 230 9.78 5.28 2.72
CA ASP A 230 10.63 6.47 2.82
C ASP A 230 12.01 6.20 2.21
N GLN A 231 12.53 7.17 1.44
CA GLN A 231 13.77 7.01 0.68
C GLN A 231 14.97 6.57 1.54
N GLU A 232 15.07 7.05 2.78
CA GLU A 232 16.17 6.67 3.68
C GLU A 232 16.08 5.19 4.10
N LEU A 233 14.89 4.61 4.03
CA LEU A 233 14.63 3.21 4.36
C LEU A 233 14.77 2.28 3.16
N VAL A 234 14.54 2.78 1.95
CA VAL A 234 14.75 2.02 0.69
C VAL A 234 16.18 1.49 0.61
N ASP A 235 17.17 2.32 0.94
CA ASP A 235 18.58 1.93 0.91
C ASP A 235 18.98 1.03 2.08
N LYS A 236 18.23 1.10 3.19
CA LYS A 236 18.53 0.40 4.44
C LYS A 236 17.97 -1.01 4.49
N PHE A 237 16.81 -1.26 3.87
CA PHE A 237 16.11 -2.53 3.96
C PHE A 237 16.07 -3.27 2.62
N GLN A 238 16.57 -4.50 2.63
CA GLN A 238 16.46 -5.38 1.48
C GLN A 238 15.13 -6.13 1.49
N PRO A 239 14.43 -6.26 0.35
CA PRO A 239 13.16 -6.96 0.29
C PRO A 239 13.34 -8.45 0.63
N ALA A 240 12.44 -8.98 1.45
CA ALA A 240 12.45 -10.41 1.82
C ALA A 240 12.14 -11.34 0.64
N TYR A 241 11.54 -10.80 -0.43
CA TYR A 241 11.22 -11.51 -1.67
C TYR A 241 12.03 -10.92 -2.82
N ILE A 242 12.74 -11.78 -3.54
CA ILE A 242 13.55 -11.44 -4.71
C ILE A 242 12.72 -11.76 -5.97
N GLY A 243 12.76 -10.87 -6.96
CA GLY A 243 12.12 -11.04 -8.27
C GLY A 243 13.07 -10.68 -9.40
N ASN A 244 12.56 -10.73 -10.65
CA ASN A 244 13.39 -10.48 -11.84
C ASN A 244 14.07 -9.09 -11.83
N GLN A 245 13.46 -8.10 -11.18
CA GLN A 245 13.99 -6.73 -11.09
C GLN A 245 14.94 -6.50 -9.90
N THR A 246 15.18 -7.51 -9.07
CA THR A 246 16.14 -7.45 -7.95
C THR A 246 17.37 -8.31 -8.22
N ILE A 247 17.55 -8.79 -9.46
CA ILE A 247 18.73 -9.57 -9.86
C ILE A 247 19.91 -8.61 -10.01
N VAL A 248 21.01 -8.91 -9.33
CA VAL A 248 22.28 -8.17 -9.52
C VAL A 248 23.13 -8.81 -10.63
N ASP A 249 24.00 -8.05 -11.28
CA ASP A 249 24.80 -8.52 -12.42
C ASP A 249 25.55 -9.83 -12.14
N GLU A 250 26.06 -10.01 -10.92
CA GLU A 250 26.76 -11.23 -10.48
C GLU A 250 25.85 -12.47 -10.48
N GLN A 251 24.56 -12.30 -10.20
CA GLN A 251 23.55 -13.37 -10.26
C GLN A 251 23.14 -13.71 -11.70
N LEU A 252 23.22 -12.76 -12.63
CA LEU A 252 23.04 -13.02 -14.06
C LEU A 252 24.23 -13.82 -14.64
N GLN A 253 25.44 -13.55 -14.15
CA GLN A 253 26.66 -14.28 -14.56
C GLN A 253 26.74 -15.68 -13.94
N ALA A 254 26.18 -15.88 -12.75
CA ALA A 254 26.00 -17.18 -12.15
C ALA A 254 24.85 -17.92 -12.85
N ASN A 255 25.15 -18.54 -13.99
CA ASN A 255 24.18 -19.18 -14.86
C ASN A 255 23.26 -20.17 -14.11
N ILE A 256 22.12 -19.69 -13.62
CA ILE A 256 21.09 -20.51 -12.97
C ILE A 256 20.44 -21.46 -13.99
N TYR A 257 20.61 -21.20 -15.28
CA TYR A 257 20.15 -22.06 -16.36
C TYR A 257 21.11 -23.23 -16.65
N ASP A 258 22.41 -23.16 -16.30
CA ASP A 258 23.31 -24.34 -16.41
C ASP A 258 22.96 -25.45 -15.41
N LYS A 259 22.11 -25.17 -14.42
CA LYS A 259 21.58 -26.17 -13.47
C LYS A 259 20.23 -26.75 -13.87
N PHE A 260 19.57 -26.18 -14.87
CA PHE A 260 18.39 -26.77 -15.49
C PHE A 260 18.81 -27.27 -16.85
N ASP A 261 19.23 -28.52 -16.90
CA ASP A 261 19.46 -29.27 -18.14
C ASP A 261 18.12 -29.30 -18.91
N LEU A 262 17.93 -28.35 -19.83
CA LEU A 262 16.81 -28.25 -20.79
C LEU A 262 17.38 -28.29 -22.21
#